data_AF-A0A1Y1VE47-F1
#
_entry.id   AF-A0A1Y1VE47-F1
#
_cell.length_a   1.000
_cell.length_b   1.000
_cell.length_c   1.000
_cell.angle_alpha   90.00
_cell.angle_beta   90.00
_cell.angle_gamma   90.00
#
_symmetry.space_group_name_H-M   'P 1'
#
loop_
_entity.id
_entity.type
_entity.pdbx_description
1 polymer ?
#
loop_
_entity_poly.entity_id
_entity_poly.type
_entity_poly.pdbx_seq_one_letter_code
_entity_poly.pdbx_strand_id
1 'polypeptide(L)'
;MRTSIIYVHIYNSVCKSDEKDNYQIEFKNCIIRNNEPLTYGLITLIPEEKSFFNDNLPKCISVSVTNSILSGNKSIFSLIRGNLNIDNCIIEYSDSVETMNASIIMSENINNRIDIKNSKFINNITNMPLFYLIKADIEIRNTTFINNHSTSGNLIHGEYISNEYNNKLIITDSFFSENDNIINGKNNDIIISNCEFKDTELKSSLPIVSNCINSNIQIGNSNFRNLKIQGNGLVGPESTYTLNNVTLSDIVTNGKSLFRFLNKNIKFNNVTFNSIKNAGEINESSIIYFDSG
;
A
#
# COMPACT_ATOMS: atom_id res chain seq x y z
N MET A 1 -23.60 -6.72 19.01
CA MET A 1 -22.83 -7.98 18.81
C MET A 1 -21.64 -7.64 17.94
N ARG A 2 -20.42 -8.01 18.37
CA ARG A 2 -19.22 -7.91 17.52
C ARG A 2 -19.04 -9.27 16.85
N THR A 3 -19.15 -9.34 15.53
CA THR A 3 -18.96 -10.59 14.78
C THR A 3 -17.74 -10.47 13.89
N SER A 4 -16.68 -11.16 14.29
CA SER A 4 -15.54 -11.56 13.47
C SER A 4 -15.53 -13.08 13.44
N ILE A 5 -15.04 -13.70 12.37
CA ILE A 5 -14.91 -15.17 12.34
C ILE A 5 -13.82 -15.61 13.31
N ILE A 6 -12.71 -14.89 13.37
CA ILE A 6 -11.66 -15.10 14.36
C ILE A 6 -11.36 -13.79 15.06
N TYR A 7 -11.64 -13.78 16.36
CA TYR A 7 -11.42 -12.65 17.25
C TYR A 7 -10.34 -13.03 18.26
N VAL A 8 -9.15 -12.46 18.13
CA VAL A 8 -8.01 -12.75 19.00
C VAL A 8 -7.87 -11.59 19.97
N HIS A 9 -8.26 -11.84 21.22
CA HIS A 9 -8.18 -10.85 22.29
C HIS A 9 -6.98 -11.13 23.18
N ILE A 10 -6.11 -10.12 23.34
CA ILE A 10 -4.90 -10.24 24.15
C ILE A 10 -5.14 -9.63 25.52
N TYR A 11 -5.20 -10.47 26.55
CA TYR A 11 -5.38 -10.07 27.95
C TYR A 11 -4.04 -9.95 28.66
N ASN A 12 -3.69 -8.75 29.15
CA ASN A 12 -2.58 -8.49 30.09
C ASN A 12 -1.27 -9.27 29.84
N SER A 13 -0.93 -9.54 28.57
CA SER A 13 0.25 -10.32 28.25
C SER A 13 1.44 -9.38 28.04
N VAL A 14 2.32 -9.32 29.04
CA VAL A 14 3.65 -8.72 28.86
C VAL A 14 4.49 -9.71 28.09
N CYS A 15 4.84 -9.35 26.87
CA CYS A 15 5.73 -10.15 26.03
C CYS A 15 7.10 -10.28 26.68
N LYS A 16 7.55 -11.53 26.86
CA LYS A 16 8.83 -11.82 27.51
C LYS A 16 10.02 -11.78 26.56
N SER A 17 9.81 -11.87 25.24
CA SER A 17 10.86 -11.71 24.22
C SER A 17 10.27 -11.36 22.84
N ASP A 18 11.07 -10.65 22.02
CA ASP A 18 10.89 -10.54 20.55
C ASP A 18 11.61 -11.69 19.80
N GLU A 19 12.20 -12.64 20.54
CA GLU A 19 12.93 -13.77 19.98
C GLU A 19 11.98 -14.90 19.55
N LYS A 20 11.55 -14.79 18.28
CA LYS A 20 11.56 -15.84 17.23
C LYS A 20 10.62 -17.07 17.30
N ASP A 21 9.82 -17.15 16.22
CA ASP A 21 9.62 -18.29 15.29
C ASP A 21 8.28 -19.04 15.25
N ASN A 22 7.35 -18.83 16.17
CA ASN A 22 6.04 -19.47 16.07
C ASN A 22 4.92 -18.43 15.86
N TYR A 23 4.24 -18.53 14.71
CA TYR A 23 2.95 -17.87 14.51
C TYR A 23 1.97 -18.42 15.55
N GLN A 24 1.29 -17.53 16.26
CA GLN A 24 0.29 -17.92 17.24
C GLN A 24 -0.96 -18.46 16.53
N ILE A 25 -1.21 -18.00 15.30
CA ILE A 25 -2.31 -18.48 14.46
C ILE A 25 -1.79 -18.67 13.04
N GLU A 26 -2.00 -19.86 12.50
CA GLU A 26 -1.63 -20.21 11.13
C GLU A 26 -2.84 -20.71 10.35
N PHE A 27 -3.07 -20.11 9.19
CA PHE A 27 -3.97 -20.61 8.16
C PHE A 27 -3.12 -21.12 7.01
N LYS A 28 -3.26 -22.39 6.66
CA LYS A 28 -2.46 -23.03 5.61
C LYS A 28 -3.36 -23.87 4.73
N ASN A 29 -3.26 -23.66 3.41
CA ASN A 29 -4.10 -24.34 2.42
C ASN A 29 -5.61 -24.09 2.64
N CYS A 30 -5.97 -22.88 3.06
CA CYS A 30 -7.36 -22.53 3.37
C CYS A 30 -8.06 -21.89 2.17
N ILE A 31 -9.38 -22.07 2.11
CA ILE A 31 -10.27 -21.32 1.23
C ILE A 31 -11.26 -20.58 2.13
N ILE A 32 -11.18 -19.24 2.14
CA ILE A 32 -12.00 -18.37 2.98
C ILE A 32 -12.85 -17.50 2.05
N ARG A 33 -14.17 -17.67 2.08
CA ARG A 33 -15.06 -17.03 1.09
C ARG A 33 -16.29 -16.37 1.69
N ASN A 34 -16.68 -15.25 1.08
CA ASN A 34 -17.98 -14.59 1.28
C ASN A 34 -18.29 -14.25 2.75
N ASN A 35 -17.27 -13.82 3.49
CA ASN A 35 -17.44 -13.42 4.88
C ASN A 35 -17.55 -11.91 5.01
N GLU A 36 -18.54 -11.47 5.79
CA GLU A 36 -18.83 -10.06 6.04
C GLU A 36 -18.93 -9.84 7.55
N PRO A 37 -17.83 -9.44 8.22
CA PRO A 37 -17.86 -9.11 9.64
C PRO A 37 -18.69 -7.84 9.86
N LEU A 38 -19.31 -7.67 11.04
CA LEU A 38 -20.18 -6.50 11.26
C LEU A 38 -19.43 -5.22 11.65
N THR A 39 -18.29 -5.33 12.33
CA THR A 39 -17.68 -4.18 13.04
C THR A 39 -16.16 -4.13 12.97
N TYR A 40 -15.51 -5.28 12.80
CA TYR A 40 -14.05 -5.38 12.77
C TYR A 40 -13.62 -6.20 11.57
N GLY A 41 -12.32 -6.43 11.43
CA GLY A 41 -11.81 -7.35 10.42
C GLY A 41 -12.28 -8.79 10.66
N LEU A 42 -12.28 -9.60 9.60
CA LEU A 42 -12.52 -11.04 9.67
C LEU A 42 -11.62 -11.72 10.71
N ILE A 43 -10.34 -11.31 10.69
CA ILE A 43 -9.30 -11.65 11.64
C ILE A 43 -8.85 -10.36 12.31
N THR A 44 -9.07 -10.29 13.62
CA THR A 44 -8.80 -9.07 14.39
C THR A 44 -7.82 -9.35 15.52
N LEU A 45 -6.77 -8.53 15.59
CA LEU A 45 -5.73 -8.53 16.62
C LEU A 45 -5.82 -7.25 17.45
N ILE A 46 -6.44 -7.35 18.63
CA ILE A 46 -6.66 -6.20 19.53
C ILE A 46 -6.05 -6.47 20.91
N PRO A 47 -5.23 -5.55 21.44
CA PRO A 47 -4.86 -5.54 22.85
C PRO A 47 -5.99 -4.97 23.73
N GLU A 48 -6.14 -5.48 24.95
CA GLU A 48 -7.16 -5.02 25.89
C GLU A 48 -6.90 -3.60 26.46
N GLU A 49 -5.64 -3.26 26.75
CA GLU A 49 -5.31 -1.99 27.40
C GLU A 49 -5.16 -0.83 26.41
N LYS A 50 -6.05 0.17 26.48
CA LYS A 50 -6.02 1.40 25.64
C LYS A 50 -4.71 2.21 25.67
N SER A 51 -3.78 1.90 26.57
CA SER A 51 -2.43 2.50 26.67
C SER A 51 -1.51 2.14 25.49
N PHE A 52 -1.92 1.19 24.64
CA PHE A 52 -1.12 0.64 23.52
C PHE A 52 -0.65 1.66 22.47
N PHE A 53 -1.24 2.86 22.40
CA PHE A 53 -0.83 3.86 21.41
C PHE A 53 0.58 4.43 21.66
N ASN A 54 1.12 4.26 22.88
CA ASN A 54 2.41 4.80 23.31
C ASN A 54 3.33 3.74 23.95
N ASP A 55 2.98 2.46 23.86
CA ASP A 55 3.80 1.40 24.45
C ASP A 55 4.86 0.90 23.46
N ASN A 56 6.10 0.71 23.94
CA ASN A 56 7.17 0.06 23.20
C ASN A 56 7.19 -1.46 23.47
N LEU A 57 6.03 -2.05 23.80
CA LEU A 57 6.01 -3.42 24.27
C LEU A 57 6.23 -4.40 23.09
N PRO A 58 6.96 -5.52 23.31
CA PRO A 58 7.28 -6.48 22.26
C PRO A 58 6.03 -7.09 21.60
N LYS A 59 6.15 -7.63 20.38
CA LYS A 59 5.00 -8.05 19.55
C LYS A 59 4.74 -9.56 19.71
N CYS A 60 3.83 -9.94 20.60
CA CYS A 60 3.58 -11.36 20.88
C CYS A 60 2.65 -12.08 19.90
N ILE A 61 1.90 -11.39 19.03
CA ILE A 61 0.92 -12.06 18.19
C ILE A 61 1.24 -11.85 16.73
N SER A 62 1.41 -12.97 16.05
CA SER A 62 1.71 -13.10 14.65
C SER A 62 0.69 -14.04 14.03
N VAL A 63 -0.01 -13.55 13.01
CA VAL A 63 -0.90 -14.35 12.17
C VAL A 63 -0.15 -14.66 10.88
N SER A 64 -0.22 -15.92 10.44
CA SER A 64 0.28 -16.32 9.12
C SER A 64 -0.84 -16.91 8.29
N VAL A 65 -0.92 -16.49 7.03
CA VAL A 65 -1.82 -17.04 6.02
C VAL A 65 -0.97 -17.47 4.84
N THR A 66 -0.96 -18.77 4.56
CA THR A 66 -0.09 -19.37 3.52
C THR A 66 -0.86 -20.26 2.57
N ASN A 67 -0.49 -20.24 1.28
CA ASN A 67 -1.05 -21.14 0.26
C ASN A 67 -2.59 -21.11 0.21
N SER A 68 -3.19 -19.95 0.42
CA SER A 68 -4.63 -19.83 0.68
C SER A 68 -5.32 -18.91 -0.33
N ILE A 69 -6.63 -19.08 -0.46
CA ILE A 69 -7.49 -18.24 -1.31
C ILE A 69 -8.50 -17.52 -0.42
N LEU A 70 -8.53 -16.19 -0.49
CA LEU A 70 -9.46 -15.32 0.21
C LEU A 70 -10.27 -14.58 -0.84
N SER A 71 -11.54 -14.95 -1.03
CA SER A 71 -12.35 -14.48 -2.16
C SER A 71 -13.73 -13.99 -1.70
N GLY A 72 -14.13 -12.78 -2.10
CA GLY A 72 -15.44 -12.23 -1.75
C GLY A 72 -15.58 -11.82 -0.28
N ASN A 73 -14.48 -11.58 0.44
CA ASN A 73 -14.53 -11.21 1.85
C ASN A 73 -14.56 -9.69 2.03
N LYS A 74 -15.18 -9.20 3.10
CA LYS A 74 -15.11 -7.79 3.49
C LYS A 74 -14.19 -7.58 4.68
N SER A 75 -13.31 -6.57 4.61
CA SER A 75 -12.38 -6.15 5.67
C SER A 75 -11.69 -7.34 6.34
N ILE A 76 -10.65 -7.88 5.72
CA ILE A 76 -10.08 -9.18 6.13
C ILE A 76 -9.30 -9.09 7.45
N PHE A 77 -8.32 -8.19 7.54
CA PHE A 77 -7.41 -8.11 8.67
C PHE A 77 -7.52 -6.75 9.36
N SER A 78 -7.67 -6.78 10.69
CA SER A 78 -7.63 -5.61 11.55
C SER A 78 -6.53 -5.79 12.59
N LEU A 79 -5.42 -5.10 12.40
CA LEU A 79 -4.23 -5.15 13.23
C LEU A 79 -4.10 -3.88 14.05
N ILE A 80 -4.64 -3.91 15.26
CA ILE A 80 -4.28 -2.86 16.24
C ILE A 80 -2.91 -3.16 16.82
N ARG A 81 -2.58 -4.44 17.04
CA ARG A 81 -1.23 -4.84 17.45
C ARG A 81 -0.86 -6.23 16.96
N GLY A 82 0.32 -6.37 16.35
CA GLY A 82 0.90 -7.67 16.00
C GLY A 82 1.61 -7.71 14.65
N ASN A 83 1.93 -8.92 14.23
CA ASN A 83 2.52 -9.21 12.93
C ASN A 83 1.51 -9.96 12.03
N LEU A 84 1.58 -9.70 10.73
CA LEU A 84 0.84 -10.43 9.72
C LEU A 84 1.81 -10.89 8.64
N ASN A 85 1.80 -12.19 8.36
CA ASN A 85 2.50 -12.78 7.22
C ASN A 85 1.48 -13.34 6.23
N ILE A 86 1.52 -12.87 4.98
CA ILE A 86 0.73 -13.40 3.86
C ILE A 86 1.72 -13.96 2.83
N ASP A 87 1.68 -15.26 2.57
CA ASP A 87 2.59 -15.92 1.64
C ASP A 87 1.86 -16.83 0.66
N ASN A 88 2.15 -16.69 -0.64
CA ASN A 88 1.57 -17.52 -1.69
C ASN A 88 0.03 -17.57 -1.62
N CYS A 89 -0.60 -16.41 -1.45
CA CYS A 89 -2.05 -16.29 -1.35
C CYS A 89 -2.66 -15.59 -2.56
N ILE A 90 -3.93 -15.88 -2.83
CA ILE A 90 -4.75 -15.14 -3.81
C ILE A 90 -5.86 -14.44 -3.03
N ILE A 91 -5.92 -13.11 -3.14
CA ILE A 91 -6.93 -12.26 -2.53
C ILE A 91 -7.70 -11.55 -3.63
N GLU A 92 -8.98 -11.85 -3.75
CA GLU A 92 -9.79 -11.39 -4.87
C GLU A 92 -11.20 -10.99 -4.46
N TYR A 93 -11.80 -10.08 -5.23
CA TYR A 93 -13.18 -9.64 -5.03
C TYR A 93 -13.47 -9.18 -3.59
N SER A 94 -12.47 -8.65 -2.90
CA SER A 94 -12.61 -8.17 -1.52
C SER A 94 -13.16 -6.75 -1.50
N ASP A 95 -13.94 -6.45 -0.47
CA ASP A 95 -14.55 -5.14 -0.25
C ASP A 95 -14.37 -4.68 1.21
N SER A 96 -14.87 -3.52 1.56
CA SER A 96 -14.80 -2.94 2.90
C SER A 96 -16.16 -2.98 3.58
N VAL A 97 -16.16 -3.15 4.90
CA VAL A 97 -17.34 -2.83 5.71
C VAL A 97 -17.31 -1.34 6.05
N GLU A 98 -18.47 -0.68 6.17
CA GLU A 98 -18.57 0.79 6.34
C GLU A 98 -17.84 1.32 7.59
N THR A 99 -17.64 0.47 8.59
CA THR A 99 -16.99 0.82 9.86
C THR A 99 -15.47 0.72 9.81
N MET A 100 -14.89 0.25 8.70
CA MET A 100 -13.46 0.02 8.54
C MET A 100 -12.87 0.93 7.47
N ASN A 101 -11.65 1.42 7.72
CA ASN A 101 -10.92 2.27 6.77
C ASN A 101 -10.19 1.49 5.68
N ALA A 102 -10.34 0.16 5.63
CA ALA A 102 -9.68 -0.72 4.66
C ALA A 102 -10.55 -1.91 4.26
N SER A 103 -10.35 -2.39 3.03
CA SER A 103 -10.98 -3.63 2.53
C SER A 103 -10.20 -4.89 2.86
N ILE A 104 -8.87 -4.83 2.98
CA ILE A 104 -8.04 -6.01 3.22
C ILE A 104 -7.25 -5.90 4.51
N ILE A 105 -6.44 -4.85 4.70
CA ILE A 105 -5.61 -4.70 5.90
C ILE A 105 -5.80 -3.31 6.48
N MET A 106 -6.29 -3.25 7.72
CA MET A 106 -6.21 -2.05 8.55
C MET A 106 -5.15 -2.28 9.61
N SER A 107 -4.20 -1.37 9.75
CA SER A 107 -3.19 -1.41 10.81
C SER A 107 -2.98 -0.04 11.43
N GLU A 108 -3.11 0.06 12.75
CA GLU A 108 -3.08 1.33 13.46
C GLU A 108 -2.22 1.27 14.73
N ASN A 109 -0.91 1.13 14.57
CA ASN A 109 0.04 1.34 15.67
C ASN A 109 1.48 1.36 15.19
N ILE A 110 2.36 1.96 15.99
CA ILE A 110 3.80 1.70 15.88
C ILE A 110 4.03 0.20 16.05
N ASN A 111 5.14 -0.28 15.50
CA ASN A 111 5.54 -1.67 15.73
C ASN A 111 4.47 -2.68 15.26
N ASN A 112 3.64 -2.41 14.26
CA ASN A 112 3.00 -3.49 13.50
C ASN A 112 3.88 -3.86 12.32
N ARG A 113 4.05 -5.16 12.04
CA ARG A 113 4.83 -5.63 10.89
C ARG A 113 3.95 -6.48 9.98
N ILE A 114 3.89 -6.10 8.72
CA ILE A 114 3.11 -6.80 7.70
C ILE A 114 4.08 -7.23 6.60
N ASP A 115 4.24 -8.54 6.43
CA ASP A 115 5.03 -9.12 5.34
C ASP A 115 4.07 -9.79 4.34
N ILE A 116 4.09 -9.35 3.09
CA ILE A 116 3.29 -9.91 1.99
C ILE A 116 4.24 -10.38 0.92
N LYS A 117 4.20 -11.67 0.58
CA LYS A 117 5.07 -12.23 -0.46
C LYS A 117 4.40 -13.26 -1.34
N ASN A 118 4.90 -13.38 -2.57
CA ASN A 118 4.48 -14.39 -3.55
C ASN A 118 2.95 -14.40 -3.81
N SER A 119 2.27 -13.27 -3.59
CA SER A 119 0.81 -13.24 -3.51
C SER A 119 0.20 -12.45 -4.66
N LYS A 120 -1.13 -12.58 -4.83
CA LYS A 120 -1.87 -11.89 -5.88
C LYS A 120 -3.10 -11.18 -5.31
N PHE A 121 -3.29 -9.93 -5.70
CA PHE A 121 -4.46 -9.11 -5.42
C PHE A 121 -5.16 -8.80 -6.74
N ILE A 122 -6.35 -9.36 -6.93
CA ILE A 122 -7.02 -9.37 -8.23
C ILE A 122 -8.47 -8.92 -8.10
N ASN A 123 -8.92 -7.99 -8.93
CA ASN A 123 -10.34 -7.60 -9.02
C ASN A 123 -10.94 -7.13 -7.67
N ASN A 124 -10.15 -6.49 -6.81
CA ASN A 124 -10.67 -5.91 -5.58
C ASN A 124 -11.19 -4.50 -5.89
N ILE A 125 -12.52 -4.37 -6.04
CA ILE A 125 -13.22 -3.11 -6.30
C ILE A 125 -13.97 -2.73 -5.03
N THR A 126 -13.58 -1.62 -4.42
CA THR A 126 -14.02 -1.29 -3.06
C THR A 126 -14.20 0.22 -2.86
N ASN A 127 -14.82 0.61 -1.75
CA ASN A 127 -14.98 2.02 -1.41
C ASN A 127 -13.78 2.60 -0.64
N MET A 128 -13.00 1.73 0.02
CA MET A 128 -11.86 2.08 0.88
C MET A 128 -10.55 1.60 0.25
N PRO A 129 -9.38 2.12 0.66
CA PRO A 129 -8.11 1.53 0.22
C PRO A 129 -8.04 0.04 0.59
N LEU A 130 -7.25 -0.73 -0.17
CA LEU A 130 -6.95 -2.12 0.18
C LEU A 130 -6.26 -2.18 1.54
N PHE A 131 -5.25 -1.32 1.72
CA PHE A 131 -4.47 -1.24 2.94
C PHE A 131 -4.58 0.17 3.54
N TYR A 132 -4.92 0.24 4.82
CA TYR A 132 -4.90 1.46 5.62
C TYR A 132 -3.88 1.29 6.74
N LEU A 133 -2.77 2.00 6.63
CA LEU A 133 -1.57 1.77 7.42
C LEU A 133 -1.19 3.07 8.13
N ILE A 134 -1.39 3.09 9.45
CA ILE A 134 -0.94 4.16 10.33
C ILE A 134 0.19 3.60 11.19
N LYS A 135 1.39 4.17 11.03
CA LYS A 135 2.60 3.83 11.79
C LYS A 135 3.08 2.37 11.64
N ALA A 136 2.61 1.62 10.64
CA ALA A 136 2.96 0.21 10.46
C ALA A 136 4.17 0.01 9.51
N ASP A 137 4.99 -1.00 9.78
CA ASP A 137 5.97 -1.51 8.82
C ASP A 137 5.28 -2.45 7.84
N ILE A 138 5.52 -2.24 6.55
CA ILE A 138 5.03 -3.15 5.52
C ILE A 138 6.11 -3.45 4.49
N GLU A 139 6.26 -4.74 4.19
CA GLU A 139 7.08 -5.22 3.10
C GLU A 139 6.24 -6.08 2.15
N ILE A 140 6.22 -5.68 0.88
CA ILE A 140 5.55 -6.38 -0.21
C ILE A 140 6.62 -6.86 -1.19
N ARG A 141 6.72 -8.16 -1.43
CA ARG A 141 7.73 -8.76 -2.32
C ARG A 141 7.12 -9.75 -3.30
N ASN A 142 7.57 -9.76 -4.55
CA ASN A 142 7.12 -10.75 -5.54
C ASN A 142 5.58 -10.87 -5.59
N THR A 143 4.88 -9.75 -5.62
CA THR A 143 3.43 -9.69 -5.51
C THR A 143 2.81 -9.03 -6.74
N THR A 144 1.64 -9.51 -7.14
CA THR A 144 0.93 -9.04 -8.32
C THR A 144 -0.36 -8.33 -7.93
N PHE A 145 -0.57 -7.12 -8.44
CA PHE A 145 -1.81 -6.34 -8.30
C PHE A 145 -2.42 -6.12 -9.69
N ILE A 146 -3.60 -6.67 -9.93
CA ILE A 146 -4.31 -6.53 -11.22
C ILE A 146 -5.75 -6.08 -10.99
N ASN A 147 -6.18 -5.04 -11.69
CA ASN A 147 -7.57 -4.57 -11.71
C ASN A 147 -8.12 -4.29 -10.30
N ASN A 148 -7.35 -3.58 -9.47
CA ASN A 148 -7.78 -3.16 -8.15
C ASN A 148 -8.14 -1.68 -8.16
N HIS A 149 -9.33 -1.38 -7.66
CA HIS A 149 -9.90 -0.04 -7.68
C HIS A 149 -10.54 0.32 -6.34
N SER A 150 -10.37 1.56 -5.93
CA SER A 150 -10.96 2.13 -4.73
C SER A 150 -11.66 3.44 -5.06
N THR A 151 -12.85 3.69 -4.51
CA THR A 151 -13.46 5.02 -4.61
C THR A 151 -12.65 6.10 -3.89
N SER A 152 -11.78 5.73 -2.94
CA SER A 152 -10.78 6.64 -2.35
C SER A 152 -9.69 7.05 -3.35
N GLY A 153 -9.62 6.37 -4.49
CA GLY A 153 -8.69 6.60 -5.58
C GLY A 153 -7.31 6.00 -5.39
N ASN A 154 -7.06 5.27 -4.29
CA ASN A 154 -5.75 4.68 -3.96
C ASN A 154 -5.85 3.27 -3.35
N LEU A 155 -4.82 2.42 -3.55
CA LEU A 155 -4.75 1.08 -2.99
C LEU A 155 -4.21 1.06 -1.56
N ILE A 156 -3.20 1.87 -1.28
CA ILE A 156 -2.53 1.93 0.02
C ILE A 156 -2.65 3.35 0.55
N HIS A 157 -3.22 3.51 1.74
CA HIS A 157 -3.10 4.72 2.54
C HIS A 157 -2.01 4.51 3.60
N GLY A 158 -0.96 5.32 3.57
CA GLY A 158 0.17 5.24 4.49
C GLY A 158 0.44 6.57 5.19
N GLU A 159 0.41 6.58 6.52
CA GLU A 159 0.78 7.74 7.33
C GLU A 159 1.70 7.36 8.49
N TYR A 160 2.85 8.04 8.57
CA TYR A 160 3.69 8.04 9.76
C TYR A 160 3.63 9.42 10.44
N ILE A 161 3.74 9.44 11.77
CA ILE A 161 3.44 10.66 12.57
C ILE A 161 4.68 11.24 13.26
N SER A 162 5.90 10.74 13.04
CA SER A 162 7.11 11.36 13.59
C SER A 162 8.39 10.94 12.87
N ASN A 163 9.38 11.84 12.83
CA ASN A 163 10.75 11.59 12.39
C ASN A 163 11.50 10.62 13.33
N GLU A 164 10.93 10.27 14.48
CA GLU A 164 11.52 9.34 15.46
C GLU A 164 11.34 7.87 15.08
N TYR A 165 10.50 7.56 14.08
CA TYR A 165 10.20 6.19 13.68
C TYR A 165 10.89 5.85 12.36
N ASN A 166 11.60 4.71 12.35
CA ASN A 166 12.33 4.21 11.18
C ASN A 166 11.46 3.30 10.28
N ASN A 167 10.15 3.49 10.33
CA ASN A 167 9.23 2.55 9.72
C ASN A 167 9.19 2.75 8.19
N LYS A 168 9.10 1.65 7.46
CA LYS A 168 9.24 1.66 6.00
C LYS A 168 8.09 0.99 5.30
N LEU A 169 7.72 1.56 4.15
CA LEU A 169 6.87 0.95 3.16
C LEU A 169 7.76 0.47 2.02
N ILE A 170 7.97 -0.84 1.93
CA ILE A 170 8.86 -1.46 0.95
C ILE A 170 8.03 -2.28 -0.04
N ILE A 171 8.20 -2.01 -1.34
CA ILE A 171 7.61 -2.78 -2.43
C ILE A 171 8.72 -3.22 -3.38
N THR A 172 8.87 -4.53 -3.55
CA THR A 172 9.96 -5.11 -4.35
C THR A 172 9.49 -6.22 -5.26
N ASP A 173 10.13 -6.34 -6.43
CA ASP A 173 9.91 -7.43 -7.39
C ASP A 173 8.42 -7.62 -7.77
N SER A 174 7.65 -6.53 -7.81
CA SER A 174 6.18 -6.59 -7.88
C SER A 174 5.63 -6.02 -9.18
N PHE A 175 4.44 -6.50 -9.56
CA PHE A 175 3.78 -6.14 -10.82
C PHE A 175 2.44 -5.46 -10.54
N PHE A 176 2.19 -4.35 -11.22
CA PHE A 176 0.97 -3.56 -11.13
C PHE A 176 0.39 -3.32 -12.52
N SER A 177 -0.86 -3.74 -12.75
CA SER A 177 -1.60 -3.48 -13.98
C SER A 177 -3.04 -3.11 -13.72
N GLU A 178 -3.55 -2.13 -14.49
CA GLU A 178 -4.96 -1.73 -14.43
C GLU A 178 -5.41 -1.35 -13.01
N ASN A 179 -4.57 -0.68 -12.23
CA ASN A 179 -4.91 -0.27 -10.86
C ASN A 179 -5.11 1.23 -10.75
N ASP A 180 -5.80 1.66 -9.70
CA ASP A 180 -5.81 3.04 -9.21
C ASP A 180 -4.42 3.47 -8.67
N ASN A 181 -4.33 4.67 -8.08
CA ASN A 181 -3.10 5.13 -7.43
C ASN A 181 -2.58 4.08 -6.43
N ILE A 182 -1.27 3.80 -6.43
CA ILE A 182 -0.75 2.76 -5.55
C ILE A 182 -0.69 3.23 -4.10
N ILE A 183 -0.11 4.41 -3.83
CA ILE A 183 0.13 4.89 -2.47
C ILE A 183 -0.31 6.35 -2.30
N ASN A 184 -1.11 6.63 -1.27
CA ASN A 184 -1.49 7.97 -0.83
C ASN A 184 -1.18 8.15 0.66
N GLY A 185 -0.91 9.38 1.11
CA GLY A 185 -0.75 9.70 2.53
C GLY A 185 0.40 10.67 2.84
N LYS A 186 1.06 10.57 3.99
CA LYS A 186 2.09 11.56 4.39
C LYS A 186 3.19 11.04 5.34
N ASN A 187 4.32 11.72 5.29
CA ASN A 187 5.53 11.47 6.10
C ASN A 187 6.06 10.04 6.00
N ASN A 188 6.06 9.44 4.82
CA ASN A 188 6.51 8.07 4.61
C ASN A 188 7.95 8.00 4.10
N ASP A 189 8.67 6.95 4.51
CA ASP A 189 9.87 6.48 3.82
C ASP A 189 9.49 5.28 2.95
N ILE A 190 9.46 5.50 1.63
CA ILE A 190 8.95 4.54 0.65
C ILE A 190 10.09 4.07 -0.26
N ILE A 191 10.21 2.76 -0.40
CA ILE A 191 11.16 2.12 -1.32
C ILE A 191 10.37 1.25 -2.30
N ILE A 192 10.44 1.57 -3.58
CA ILE A 192 9.89 0.79 -4.69
C ILE A 192 11.06 0.33 -5.56
N SER A 193 11.27 -0.97 -5.72
CA SER A 193 12.35 -1.44 -6.58
C SER A 193 12.06 -2.72 -7.34
N ASN A 194 12.67 -2.87 -8.52
CA ASN A 194 12.43 -4.00 -9.42
C ASN A 194 10.95 -4.21 -9.74
N CYS A 195 10.18 -3.12 -9.83
CA CYS A 195 8.74 -3.19 -10.07
C CYS A 195 8.41 -2.90 -11.52
N GLU A 196 7.27 -3.41 -11.96
CA GLU A 196 6.70 -3.11 -13.26
C GLU A 196 5.29 -2.54 -13.12
N PHE A 197 5.06 -1.39 -13.74
CA PHE A 197 3.77 -0.71 -13.82
C PHE A 197 3.35 -0.65 -15.28
N LYS A 198 2.24 -1.30 -15.63
CA LYS A 198 1.89 -1.56 -17.01
C LYS A 198 0.39 -1.45 -17.29
N ASP A 199 0.03 -1.08 -18.52
CA ASP A 199 -1.33 -1.20 -19.08
C ASP A 199 -2.42 -0.49 -18.23
N THR A 200 -2.07 0.59 -17.54
CA THR A 200 -3.02 1.35 -16.71
C THR A 200 -3.57 2.55 -17.46
N GLU A 201 -4.90 2.65 -17.57
CA GLU A 201 -5.63 3.87 -17.91
C GLU A 201 -6.23 4.49 -16.64
N LEU A 202 -5.57 5.52 -16.11
CA LEU A 202 -5.99 6.19 -14.87
C LEU A 202 -6.75 7.48 -15.19
N LYS A 203 -8.00 7.54 -14.77
CA LYS A 203 -8.85 8.75 -14.81
C LYS A 203 -9.09 9.23 -13.38
N SER A 204 -8.06 9.82 -12.79
CA SER A 204 -8.06 10.22 -11.39
C SER A 204 -7.36 11.56 -11.20
N SER A 205 -7.81 12.30 -10.19
CA SER A 205 -7.08 13.46 -9.69
C SER A 205 -5.80 13.07 -8.94
N LEU A 206 -5.58 11.78 -8.69
CA LEU A 206 -4.36 11.25 -8.06
C LEU A 206 -3.38 10.73 -9.13
N PRO A 207 -2.05 10.85 -8.89
CA PRO A 207 -1.02 10.26 -9.74
C PRO A 207 -1.05 8.73 -9.74
N ILE A 208 -0.33 8.07 -10.65
CA ILE A 208 -0.30 6.58 -10.69
C ILE A 208 0.40 5.98 -9.46
N VAL A 209 1.58 6.45 -9.08
CA VAL A 209 2.42 5.74 -8.11
C VAL A 209 2.20 6.23 -6.70
N SER A 210 2.42 7.51 -6.46
CA SER A 210 2.40 8.06 -5.11
C SER A 210 1.80 9.45 -5.08
N ASN A 211 0.83 9.68 -4.20
CA ASN A 211 0.30 10.99 -3.84
C ASN A 211 0.68 11.34 -2.39
N CYS A 212 1.94 11.13 -2.02
CA CYS A 212 2.36 11.38 -0.65
C CYS A 212 2.86 12.81 -0.43
N ILE A 213 2.70 13.32 0.79
CA ILE A 213 3.18 14.63 1.24
C ILE A 213 4.34 14.42 2.23
N ASN A 214 5.36 15.28 2.18
CA ASN A 214 6.51 15.27 3.10
C ASN A 214 7.17 13.90 3.25
N SER A 215 7.18 13.09 2.18
CA SER A 215 7.70 11.73 2.19
C SER A 215 9.04 11.67 1.43
N ASN A 216 9.86 10.67 1.74
CA ASN A 216 11.07 10.33 0.98
C ASN A 216 10.79 9.07 0.17
N ILE A 217 10.85 9.19 -1.16
CA ILE A 217 10.42 8.14 -2.07
C ILE A 217 11.57 7.75 -2.99
N GLN A 218 11.96 6.49 -2.94
CA GLN A 218 13.00 5.91 -3.79
C GLN A 218 12.37 4.92 -4.76
N ILE A 219 12.58 5.13 -6.06
CA ILE A 219 12.11 4.24 -7.12
C ILE A 219 13.34 3.76 -7.91
N GLY A 220 13.64 2.46 -7.83
CA GLY A 220 14.84 1.86 -8.40
C GLY A 220 14.55 0.74 -9.39
N ASN A 221 15.34 0.61 -10.46
CA ASN A 221 15.33 -0.55 -11.37
C ASN A 221 13.91 -0.94 -11.86
N SER A 222 13.06 0.05 -12.12
CA SER A 222 11.63 -0.18 -12.35
C SER A 222 11.21 0.29 -13.75
N ASN A 223 10.16 -0.32 -14.28
CA ASN A 223 9.66 -0.04 -15.62
C ASN A 223 8.21 0.45 -15.57
N PHE A 224 7.94 1.53 -16.30
CA PHE A 224 6.63 2.13 -16.49
C PHE A 224 6.29 2.07 -17.98
N ARG A 225 5.27 1.32 -18.37
CA ARG A 225 4.97 1.13 -19.80
C ARG A 225 3.48 1.13 -20.14
N ASN A 226 3.13 1.67 -21.30
CA ASN A 226 1.74 1.71 -21.79
C ASN A 226 0.78 2.31 -20.76
N LEU A 227 1.06 3.55 -20.33
CA LEU A 227 0.27 4.25 -19.32
C LEU A 227 -0.52 5.40 -19.97
N LYS A 228 -1.81 5.49 -19.67
CA LYS A 228 -2.66 6.62 -20.07
C LYS A 228 -3.15 7.32 -18.81
N ILE A 229 -2.66 8.53 -18.57
CA ILE A 229 -2.94 9.29 -17.35
C ILE A 229 -3.79 10.51 -17.70
N GLN A 230 -4.94 10.65 -17.06
CA GLN A 230 -5.84 11.79 -17.24
C GLN A 230 -6.09 12.46 -15.89
N GLY A 231 -5.77 13.76 -15.79
CA GLY A 231 -6.01 14.58 -14.60
C GLY A 231 -4.81 14.73 -13.66
N ASN A 232 -3.77 13.88 -13.77
CA ASN A 232 -2.52 13.99 -13.02
C ASN A 232 -1.32 13.36 -13.76
N GLY A 233 -0.19 13.21 -13.08
CA GLY A 233 1.06 12.62 -13.57
C GLY A 233 1.40 11.27 -12.93
N LEU A 234 2.69 10.93 -12.93
CA LEU A 234 3.19 9.66 -12.39
C LEU A 234 3.32 9.70 -10.86
N VAL A 235 3.70 10.84 -10.30
CA VAL A 235 3.98 11.04 -8.87
C VAL A 235 3.44 12.39 -8.39
N GLY A 236 3.18 12.48 -7.09
CA GLY A 236 2.63 13.66 -6.43
C GLY A 236 3.70 14.70 -6.08
N PRO A 237 3.33 15.98 -5.97
CA PRO A 237 4.32 17.06 -6.01
C PRO A 237 5.07 17.36 -4.70
N GLU A 238 4.56 16.93 -3.56
CA GLU A 238 4.99 17.43 -2.23
C GLU A 238 5.92 16.47 -1.48
N SER A 239 6.61 15.58 -2.20
CA SER A 239 7.57 14.64 -1.64
C SER A 239 8.94 14.72 -2.32
N THR A 240 9.97 14.24 -1.63
CA THR A 240 11.31 14.08 -2.17
C THR A 240 11.37 12.79 -2.97
N TYR A 241 11.92 12.83 -4.19
CA TYR A 241 12.00 11.66 -5.07
C TYR A 241 13.44 11.37 -5.52
N THR A 242 13.80 10.09 -5.52
CA THR A 242 15.00 9.59 -6.19
C THR A 242 14.62 8.46 -7.13
N LEU A 243 14.79 8.67 -8.44
CA LEU A 243 14.58 7.68 -9.48
C LEU A 243 15.94 7.18 -9.98
N ASN A 244 16.19 5.87 -9.89
CA ASN A 244 17.45 5.25 -10.27
C ASN A 244 17.20 4.09 -11.24
N ASN A 245 17.84 4.09 -12.41
CA ASN A 245 17.71 3.02 -13.41
C ASN A 245 16.23 2.74 -13.77
N VAL A 246 15.48 3.79 -14.09
CA VAL A 246 14.04 3.71 -14.40
C VAL A 246 13.81 3.87 -15.89
N THR A 247 12.96 3.03 -16.47
CA THR A 247 12.52 3.18 -17.87
C THR A 247 11.05 3.58 -17.91
N LEU A 248 10.75 4.66 -18.63
CA LEU A 248 9.40 5.11 -18.93
C LEU A 248 9.17 5.00 -20.43
N SER A 249 8.14 4.27 -20.84
CA SER A 249 7.86 4.00 -22.25
C SER A 249 6.37 4.08 -22.57
N ASP A 250 6.02 4.65 -23.71
CA ASP A 250 4.63 4.66 -24.21
C ASP A 250 3.64 5.24 -23.19
N ILE A 251 3.96 6.42 -22.67
CA ILE A 251 3.13 7.12 -21.68
C ILE A 251 2.45 8.31 -22.34
N VAL A 252 1.12 8.36 -22.20
CA VAL A 252 0.31 9.50 -22.60
C VAL A 252 -0.26 10.17 -21.36
N THR A 253 0.00 11.46 -21.17
CA THR A 253 -0.64 12.25 -20.11
C THR A 253 -1.55 13.31 -20.73
N ASN A 254 -2.69 13.56 -20.10
CA ASN A 254 -3.63 14.63 -20.42
C ASN A 254 -4.01 15.38 -19.13
N GLY A 255 -4.04 16.71 -19.19
CA GLY A 255 -4.24 17.59 -18.05
C GLY A 255 -2.93 18.13 -17.49
N LYS A 256 -2.12 17.29 -16.83
CA LYS A 256 -0.93 17.71 -16.08
C LYS A 256 0.39 17.21 -16.66
N SER A 257 1.49 17.79 -16.16
CA SER A 257 2.85 17.30 -16.41
C SER A 257 3.05 15.88 -15.88
N LEU A 258 3.86 15.07 -16.58
CA LEU A 258 4.15 13.68 -16.16
C LEU A 258 4.81 13.66 -14.78
N PHE A 259 5.73 14.59 -14.55
CA PHE A 259 6.30 14.88 -13.25
C PHE A 259 6.00 16.34 -12.90
N ARG A 260 5.44 16.56 -11.71
CA ARG A 260 5.22 17.89 -11.14
C ARG A 260 5.81 17.89 -9.73
N PHE A 261 6.61 18.88 -9.40
CA PHE A 261 7.26 18.99 -8.09
C PHE A 261 7.16 20.41 -7.52
N LEU A 262 6.96 20.52 -6.21
CA LEU A 262 6.79 21.79 -5.49
C LEU A 262 7.83 21.91 -4.37
N ASN A 263 8.90 22.69 -4.58
CA ASN A 263 9.93 22.99 -3.57
C ASN A 263 10.45 21.74 -2.81
N LYS A 264 10.74 20.67 -3.55
CA LYS A 264 11.32 19.42 -3.01
C LYS A 264 12.58 19.03 -3.77
N ASN A 265 13.37 18.14 -3.16
CA ASN A 265 14.55 17.58 -3.83
C ASN A 265 14.13 16.44 -4.75
N ILE A 266 14.64 16.45 -5.99
CA ILE A 266 14.40 15.39 -6.97
C ILE A 266 15.71 14.99 -7.61
N LYS A 267 15.92 13.68 -7.76
CA LYS A 267 17.10 13.13 -8.43
C LYS A 267 16.67 12.08 -9.46
N PHE A 268 17.12 12.26 -10.70
CA PHE A 268 17.00 11.26 -11.77
C PHE A 268 18.41 10.75 -12.10
N ASN A 269 18.66 9.45 -11.91
CA ASN A 269 19.91 8.80 -12.30
C ASN A 269 19.62 7.64 -13.24
N ASN A 270 20.22 7.65 -14.43
CA ASN A 270 20.01 6.62 -15.46
C ASN A 270 18.52 6.38 -15.76
N VAL A 271 17.78 7.46 -16.01
CA VAL A 271 16.35 7.39 -16.34
C VAL A 271 16.15 7.56 -17.84
N THR A 272 15.42 6.64 -18.47
CA THR A 272 15.14 6.64 -19.91
C THR A 272 13.68 6.96 -20.16
N PHE A 273 13.42 7.89 -21.08
CA PHE A 273 12.08 8.30 -21.51
C PHE A 273 11.91 7.97 -23.00
N ASN A 274 10.97 7.08 -23.33
CA ASN A 274 10.70 6.66 -24.69
C ASN A 274 9.22 6.90 -25.00
N SER A 275 8.91 7.52 -26.15
CA SER A 275 7.52 7.69 -26.61
C SER A 275 6.58 8.34 -25.57
N ILE A 276 7.02 9.45 -24.95
CA ILE A 276 6.20 10.19 -23.98
C ILE A 276 5.42 11.29 -24.71
N LYS A 277 4.10 11.25 -24.60
CA LYS A 277 3.21 12.27 -25.16
C LYS A 277 2.46 12.98 -24.04
N ASN A 278 2.76 14.26 -23.84
CA ASN A 278 1.93 15.12 -23.00
C ASN A 278 0.98 15.93 -23.88
N ALA A 279 -0.32 15.71 -23.70
CA ALA A 279 -1.40 16.44 -24.36
C ALA A 279 -2.20 17.27 -23.33
N GLY A 280 -1.50 17.90 -22.39
CA GLY A 280 -2.08 18.73 -21.34
C GLY A 280 -2.47 20.14 -21.79
N GLU A 281 -3.01 20.90 -20.85
CA GLU A 281 -3.35 22.32 -21.06
C GLU A 281 -2.09 23.16 -21.33
N ILE A 282 -2.24 24.30 -22.01
CA ILE A 282 -1.13 25.16 -22.48
C ILE A 282 -0.10 25.46 -21.36
N ASN A 283 -0.56 25.58 -20.11
CA ASN A 283 0.29 25.93 -18.97
C ASN A 283 0.83 24.72 -18.18
N GLU A 284 0.35 23.50 -18.45
CA GLU A 284 0.77 22.28 -17.73
C GLU A 284 1.36 21.19 -18.66
N SER A 285 1.52 21.50 -19.95
CA SER A 285 2.05 20.57 -20.96
C SER A 285 3.58 20.51 -20.93
N SER A 286 4.12 19.80 -19.93
CA SER A 286 5.56 19.52 -19.83
C SER A 286 5.80 18.08 -19.37
N ILE A 287 6.96 17.51 -19.69
CA ILE A 287 7.32 16.20 -19.11
C ILE A 287 7.66 16.37 -17.63
N ILE A 288 8.41 17.42 -17.30
CA ILE A 288 8.81 17.76 -15.93
C ILE A 288 8.48 19.23 -15.68
N TYR A 289 7.64 19.48 -14.69
CA TYR A 289 7.34 20.80 -14.15
C TYR A 289 7.91 20.90 -12.74
N PHE A 290 8.72 21.92 -12.50
CA PHE A 290 9.29 22.22 -11.19
C PHE A 290 8.96 23.65 -10.81
N ASP A 291 8.37 23.81 -9.63
CA ASP A 291 8.03 25.11 -9.06
C ASP A 291 8.76 25.29 -7.73
N SER A 292 9.58 26.34 -7.68
CA SER A 292 10.44 26.67 -6.55
C SER A 292 9.74 27.45 -5.44
N GLY A 293 8.51 27.92 -5.66
CA GLY A 293 7.84 28.93 -4.83
C GLY A 293 8.06 30.35 -5.34
#